data_AF-A0A7S1ZRE1-F1
#
_entry.id   AF-A0A7S1ZRE1-F1
#
_cell.length_a   1.000
_cell.length_b   1.000
_cell.length_c   1.000
_cell.angle_alpha   90.00
_cell.angle_beta   90.00
_cell.angle_gamma   90.00
#
_symmetry.space_group_name_H-M   'P 1'
#
loop_
_entity.id
_entity.type
_entity.pdbx_description
1 polymer ?
#
loop_
_entity_poly.entity_id
_entity_poly.type
_entity_poly.pdbx_seq_one_letter_code
_entity_poly.pdbx_strand_id
1 'polypeptide(L)'
;HERTMVKRQKEKQYLSAREHRSHQGLRSGTSSSVVGTTSTTTRRLPFDCCALTLTPYVDPVCTPNGVVFEGSAIVPYLMKHGVDPVTGTKMTSRDLIRLNMDKDEGGKWQCPVLCKPFGDRTAVVAVVQRPPGNEANVYSREAVRELNFKTKNFED
;
A
#
# COMPACT_ATOMS: atom_id res chain seq x y z
N HIS A 1 70.20 2.38 16.86
CA HIS A 1 68.93 1.70 16.53
C HIS A 1 67.82 2.75 16.51
N GLU A 2 67.65 3.36 15.35
CA GLU A 2 66.75 4.49 15.09
C GLU A 2 65.37 3.92 14.73
N ARG A 3 64.32 4.30 15.48
CA ARG A 3 62.94 3.89 15.19
C ARG A 3 62.31 4.89 14.24
N THR A 4 62.14 4.49 12.98
CA THR A 4 61.47 5.27 11.94
C THR A 4 59.99 5.48 12.29
N MET A 5 59.59 6.73 12.48
CA MET A 5 58.21 7.12 12.77
C MET A 5 57.40 7.18 11.46
N VAL A 6 56.43 6.27 11.27
CA VAL A 6 55.56 6.26 10.08
C VAL A 6 54.56 7.41 10.18
N LYS A 7 54.65 8.39 9.26
CA LYS A 7 53.66 9.47 9.14
C LYS A 7 52.34 8.92 8.59
N ARG A 8 51.32 8.85 9.43
CA ARG A 8 49.96 8.50 9.02
C ARG A 8 49.34 9.66 8.22
N GLN A 9 49.30 9.52 6.91
CA GLN A 9 48.63 10.46 6.01
C GLN A 9 47.12 10.32 6.21
N LYS A 10 46.46 11.40 6.63
CA LYS A 10 45.00 11.46 6.81
C LYS A 10 44.37 11.75 5.45
N GLU A 11 44.02 10.71 4.71
CA GLU A 11 43.25 10.86 3.47
C GLU A 11 41.92 11.53 3.77
N LYS A 12 41.71 12.72 3.20
CA LYS A 12 40.40 13.34 3.11
C LYS A 12 39.67 12.66 1.96
N GLN A 13 38.63 11.90 2.28
CA GLN A 13 37.81 11.20 1.31
C GLN A 13 36.99 12.22 0.51
N TYR A 14 37.55 12.74 -0.59
CA TYR A 14 36.79 13.52 -1.56
C TYR A 14 36.17 12.54 -2.55
N LEU A 15 34.85 12.36 -2.44
CA LEU A 15 34.08 11.71 -3.49
C LEU A 15 34.16 12.60 -4.74
N SER A 16 34.54 12.02 -5.86
CA SER A 16 34.60 12.73 -7.14
C SER A 16 33.20 13.14 -7.58
N ALA A 17 33.04 14.27 -8.28
CA ALA A 17 31.77 14.66 -8.89
C ALA A 17 31.18 13.55 -9.80
N ARG A 18 32.04 12.64 -10.29
CA ARG A 18 31.66 11.45 -11.05
C ARG A 18 30.96 10.38 -10.20
N GLU A 19 31.33 10.24 -8.93
CA GLU A 19 30.71 9.31 -7.97
C GLU A 19 29.41 9.87 -7.38
N HIS A 20 29.26 11.20 -7.31
CA HIS A 20 27.98 11.81 -6.94
C HIS A 20 26.90 11.63 -8.02
N ARG A 21 27.30 11.51 -9.30
CA ARG A 21 26.37 11.27 -10.42
C ARG A 21 25.78 9.85 -10.41
N SER A 22 26.53 8.84 -9.97
CA SER A 22 26.03 7.47 -9.85
C SER A 22 24.98 7.31 -8.74
N HIS A 23 25.02 8.14 -7.69
CA HIS A 23 24.04 8.09 -6.60
C HIS A 23 22.88 9.10 -6.73
N GLN A 24 22.90 9.99 -7.73
CA GLN A 24 21.84 11.00 -7.93
C GLN A 24 20.62 10.51 -8.72
N GLY A 25 20.51 9.21 -9.00
CA GLY A 25 19.41 8.63 -9.78
C GLY A 25 18.11 8.36 -9.03
N LEU A 26 17.94 8.88 -7.80
CA LEU A 26 16.74 8.61 -6.97
C LEU A 26 15.90 9.85 -6.66
N ARG A 27 15.80 10.82 -7.58
CA ARG A 27 14.86 11.94 -7.44
C ARG A 27 14.10 12.25 -8.73
N SER A 28 12.82 11.91 -8.67
CA SER A 28 11.67 12.44 -9.41
C SER A 28 11.56 12.23 -10.93
N GLY A 29 10.40 11.69 -11.32
CA GLY A 29 9.77 11.99 -12.61
C GLY A 29 9.51 10.76 -13.47
N THR A 30 8.22 10.51 -13.73
CA THR A 30 7.67 10.23 -15.06
C THR A 30 8.58 9.49 -16.05
N SER A 31 8.31 8.19 -16.19
CA SER A 31 8.37 7.35 -17.40
C SER A 31 9.59 7.46 -18.33
N SER A 32 10.30 6.34 -18.53
CA SER A 32 10.48 5.65 -19.83
C SER A 32 11.67 4.69 -19.80
N SER A 33 11.36 3.39 -19.91
CA SER A 33 12.15 2.35 -20.60
C SER A 33 13.68 2.39 -20.51
N VAL A 34 14.24 1.59 -19.60
CA VAL A 34 15.51 0.91 -19.84
C VAL A 34 15.27 -0.59 -19.65
N VAL A 35 15.27 -1.30 -20.77
CA VAL A 35 15.17 -2.76 -20.85
C VAL A 35 16.48 -3.35 -20.32
N GLY A 36 16.41 -3.90 -19.12
CA GLY A 36 17.39 -4.81 -18.55
C GLY A 36 16.64 -6.01 -17.99
N THR A 37 16.86 -7.19 -18.58
CA THR A 37 16.16 -8.45 -18.32
C THR A 37 16.54 -9.05 -16.96
N THR A 38 16.23 -8.34 -15.89
CA THR A 38 15.88 -8.93 -14.60
C THR A 38 14.38 -8.76 -14.50
N SER A 39 13.61 -9.84 -14.37
CA SER A 39 12.20 -9.71 -14.02
C SER A 39 12.13 -9.00 -12.67
N THR A 40 11.99 -7.68 -12.69
CA THR A 40 11.64 -6.90 -11.52
C THR A 40 10.21 -7.32 -11.22
N THR A 41 10.10 -8.42 -10.49
CA THR A 41 8.83 -8.87 -9.93
C THR A 41 8.44 -7.74 -9.01
N THR A 42 7.55 -6.87 -9.49
CA THR A 42 6.99 -5.79 -8.70
C THR A 42 6.31 -6.48 -7.53
N ARG A 43 6.99 -6.45 -6.37
CA ARG A 43 6.43 -7.03 -5.16
C ARG A 43 5.15 -6.26 -4.87
N ARG A 44 4.04 -6.99 -4.78
CA ARG A 44 2.76 -6.40 -4.43
C ARG A 44 2.88 -5.84 -3.02
N LEU A 45 2.24 -4.70 -2.80
CA LEU A 45 2.08 -4.17 -1.46
C LEU A 45 1.29 -5.20 -0.64
N PRO A 46 1.75 -5.57 0.57
CA PRO A 46 0.95 -6.36 1.49
C PRO A 46 -0.43 -5.74 1.70
N PHE A 47 -1.44 -6.59 1.90
CA PHE A 47 -2.83 -6.14 2.03
C PHE A 47 -3.03 -5.18 3.22
N ASP A 48 -2.23 -5.32 4.27
CA ASP A 48 -2.29 -4.55 5.52
C ASP A 48 -1.66 -3.15 5.45
N CYS A 49 -1.14 -2.74 4.30
CA CYS A 49 -0.44 -1.46 4.12
C CYS A 49 -1.20 -0.43 3.28
N CYS A 50 -1.05 0.84 3.65
CA CYS A 50 -1.60 2.00 2.95
C CYS A 50 -0.84 2.26 1.63
N ALA A 51 -1.57 2.48 0.53
CA ALA A 51 -0.95 2.75 -0.77
C ALA A 51 -0.24 4.11 -0.87
N LEU A 52 -0.51 5.06 0.05
CA LEU A 52 0.13 6.37 0.07
C LEU A 52 1.39 6.41 0.95
N THR A 53 1.31 5.85 2.15
CA THR A 53 2.41 5.90 3.14
C THR A 53 3.29 4.65 3.13
N LEU A 54 2.81 3.55 2.54
CA LEU A 54 3.46 2.24 2.54
C LEU A 54 3.66 1.65 3.95
N THR A 55 2.85 2.11 4.90
CA THR A 55 2.84 1.65 6.30
C THR A 55 1.55 0.91 6.60
N PRO A 56 1.54 0.04 7.63
CA PRO A 56 0.31 -0.59 8.08
C PRO A 56 -0.78 0.43 8.42
N TYR A 57 -2.01 0.17 8.02
CA TYR A 57 -3.15 1.03 8.35
C TYR A 57 -3.82 0.63 9.67
N VAL A 58 -4.43 1.60 10.33
CA VAL A 58 -5.25 1.46 11.53
C VAL A 58 -6.72 1.70 11.19
N ASP A 59 -7.00 2.75 10.39
CA ASP A 59 -8.33 3.08 9.88
C ASP A 59 -8.35 2.93 8.35
N PRO A 60 -8.56 1.69 7.85
CA PRO A 60 -8.55 1.40 6.43
C PRO A 60 -9.75 2.01 5.73
N VAL A 61 -9.47 2.83 4.71
CA VAL A 61 -10.47 3.35 3.79
C VAL A 61 -10.07 3.02 2.37
N CYS A 62 -11.03 2.82 1.47
CA CYS A 62 -10.74 2.61 0.06
C CYS A 62 -11.43 3.60 -0.86
N THR A 63 -10.85 3.76 -2.04
CA THR A 63 -11.49 4.45 -3.15
C THR A 63 -12.48 3.50 -3.84
N PRO A 64 -13.43 4.02 -4.64
CA PRO A 64 -14.34 3.17 -5.42
C PRO A 64 -13.63 2.20 -6.37
N ASN A 65 -12.37 2.47 -6.72
CA ASN A 65 -11.51 1.59 -7.53
C ASN A 65 -10.88 0.45 -6.71
N GLY A 66 -11.09 0.41 -5.40
CA GLY A 66 -10.58 -0.63 -4.50
C GLY A 66 -9.15 -0.42 -4.02
N VAL A 67 -8.58 0.79 -4.17
CA VAL A 67 -7.25 1.10 -3.60
C VAL A 67 -7.41 1.49 -2.14
N VAL A 68 -6.67 0.83 -1.25
CA VAL A 68 -6.75 1.00 0.20
C VAL A 68 -5.71 2.00 0.71
N PHE A 69 -6.15 2.88 1.59
CA PHE A 69 -5.37 3.92 2.23
C PHE A 69 -5.65 3.95 3.73
N GLU A 70 -4.73 4.58 4.46
CA GLU A 70 -4.94 4.99 5.83
C GLU A 70 -5.75 6.29 5.85
N GLY A 71 -6.88 6.30 6.58
CA GLY A 71 -7.82 7.42 6.65
C GLY A 71 -7.15 8.75 7.02
N SER A 72 -6.27 8.71 8.03
CA SER A 72 -5.51 9.89 8.49
C SER A 72 -4.56 10.48 7.44
N ALA A 73 -4.15 9.69 6.44
CA ALA A 73 -3.25 10.11 5.38
C ALA A 73 -3.98 10.58 4.11
N ILE A 74 -5.03 9.87 3.69
CA ILE A 74 -5.73 10.15 2.43
C ILE A 74 -6.67 11.36 2.53
N VAL A 75 -7.32 11.58 3.67
CA VAL A 75 -8.23 12.71 3.87
C VAL A 75 -7.53 14.07 3.66
N PRO A 76 -6.39 14.38 4.31
CA PRO A 76 -5.70 15.64 4.06
C PRO A 76 -5.15 15.75 2.64
N TYR A 77 -4.78 14.63 2.01
CA TYR A 77 -4.36 14.63 0.60
C TYR A 77 -5.51 15.08 -0.32
N LEU A 78 -6.70 14.49 -0.16
CA LEU A 78 -7.87 14.85 -0.96
C LEU A 78 -8.31 16.29 -0.72
N MET A 79 -8.24 16.80 0.53
CA MET A 79 -8.56 18.20 0.83
C MET A 79 -7.61 19.18 0.14
N LYS A 80 -6.34 18.80 -0.02
CA LYS A 80 -5.31 19.65 -0.63
C LYS A 80 -5.30 19.56 -2.16
N HIS A 81 -5.49 18.37 -2.72
CA HIS A 81 -5.28 18.10 -4.13
C HIS A 81 -6.58 17.84 -4.92
N GLY A 82 -7.65 17.38 -4.27
CA GLY A 82 -8.95 17.12 -4.90
C GLY A 82 -8.96 16.01 -5.95
N VAL A 83 -7.96 15.11 -5.92
CA VAL A 83 -7.77 14.02 -6.89
C VAL A 83 -7.32 12.73 -6.20
N ASP A 84 -7.64 11.58 -6.79
CA ASP A 84 -7.12 10.27 -6.37
C ASP A 84 -5.59 10.19 -6.63
N PRO A 85 -4.76 9.84 -5.63
CA PRO A 85 -3.29 9.81 -5.75
C PRO A 85 -2.76 8.75 -6.74
N VAL A 86 -3.56 7.74 -7.09
CA VAL A 86 -3.16 6.65 -7.99
C VAL A 86 -3.65 6.88 -9.40
N THR A 87 -4.91 7.30 -9.57
CA THR A 87 -5.51 7.48 -10.92
C THR A 87 -5.46 8.92 -11.42
N GLY A 88 -5.31 9.91 -10.55
CA GLY A 88 -5.40 11.33 -10.88
C GLY A 88 -6.82 11.84 -11.18
N THR A 89 -7.86 11.00 -11.01
CA THR A 89 -9.24 11.40 -11.24
C THR A 89 -9.76 12.28 -10.11
N LYS A 90 -10.65 13.24 -10.40
CA LYS A 90 -11.29 14.07 -9.37
C LYS A 90 -12.00 13.19 -8.34
N MET A 91 -11.70 13.40 -7.07
CA MET A 91 -12.25 12.64 -5.96
C MET A 91 -12.29 13.53 -4.71
N THR A 92 -13.31 13.35 -3.88
CA THR A 92 -13.46 14.05 -2.60
C THR A 92 -13.42 13.07 -1.44
N SER A 93 -13.24 13.58 -0.22
CA SER A 93 -13.28 12.75 1.00
C SER A 93 -14.62 12.06 1.22
N ARG A 94 -15.70 12.54 0.60
CA ARG A 94 -17.02 11.90 0.66
C ARG A 94 -17.08 10.61 -0.14
N ASP A 95 -16.22 10.45 -1.15
CA ASP A 95 -16.21 9.27 -2.01
C ASP A 95 -15.41 8.10 -1.39
N LEU A 96 -14.77 8.33 -0.24
CA LEU A 96 -14.06 7.30 0.50
C LEU A 96 -15.04 6.36 1.19
N ILE A 97 -14.73 5.07 1.11
CA ILE A 97 -15.50 3.99 1.74
C ILE A 97 -14.67 3.47 2.91
N ARG A 98 -15.23 3.49 4.12
CA ARG A 98 -14.58 2.87 5.30
C ARG A 98 -14.71 1.36 5.23
N LEU A 99 -13.62 0.66 5.51
CA LEU A 99 -13.59 -0.79 5.49
C LEU A 99 -13.73 -1.36 6.90
N ASN A 100 -14.74 -2.18 7.11
CA ASN A 100 -14.96 -2.92 8.34
C ASN A 100 -14.45 -4.36 8.19
N MET A 101 -13.52 -4.76 9.05
CA MET A 101 -12.92 -6.09 9.07
C MET A 101 -12.41 -6.46 10.47
N ASP A 102 -12.23 -7.76 10.68
CA ASP A 102 -11.79 -8.32 11.97
C ASP A 102 -10.30 -8.61 11.99
N LYS A 103 -9.72 -8.62 13.18
CA LYS A 103 -8.35 -9.09 13.41
C LYS A 103 -8.36 -10.44 14.10
N ASP A 104 -7.37 -11.27 13.79
CA ASP A 104 -7.09 -12.49 14.52
C ASP A 104 -6.43 -12.18 15.88
N GLU A 105 -6.19 -13.21 16.69
CA GLU A 105 -5.47 -13.09 17.97
C GLU A 105 -4.04 -12.54 17.82
N GLY A 106 -3.46 -12.68 16.62
CA GLY A 106 -2.14 -12.15 16.26
C GLY A 106 -2.17 -10.72 15.71
N GLY A 107 -3.33 -10.07 15.67
CA GLY A 107 -3.52 -8.71 15.16
C GLY A 107 -3.50 -8.58 13.63
N LYS A 108 -3.55 -9.69 12.88
CA LYS A 108 -3.64 -9.69 11.41
C LYS A 108 -5.08 -9.62 10.96
N TRP A 109 -5.32 -8.87 9.89
CA TRP A 109 -6.65 -8.76 9.29
C TRP A 109 -7.11 -10.11 8.74
N GLN A 110 -8.35 -10.49 9.06
CA GLN A 110 -8.95 -11.76 8.67
C GLN A 110 -10.38 -11.59 8.20
N CYS A 111 -10.83 -12.57 7.43
CA CYS A 111 -12.23 -12.68 7.04
C CYS A 111 -13.07 -13.05 8.26
N PRO A 112 -14.12 -12.27 8.61
CA PRO A 112 -14.93 -12.50 9.82
C PRO A 112 -15.71 -13.82 9.77
N VAL A 113 -15.99 -14.35 8.57
CA VAL A 113 -16.81 -15.55 8.39
C VAL A 113 -15.98 -16.83 8.38
N LEU A 114 -14.82 -16.81 7.71
CA LEU A 114 -13.96 -18.00 7.60
C LEU A 114 -12.86 -18.04 8.67
N CYS A 115 -12.68 -16.97 9.44
CA CYS A 115 -11.56 -16.80 10.38
C CYS A 115 -10.20 -17.11 9.74
N LYS A 116 -10.04 -16.71 8.46
CA LYS A 116 -8.81 -16.89 7.68
C LYS A 116 -8.15 -15.53 7.45
N PRO A 117 -6.84 -15.38 7.68
CA PRO A 117 -6.14 -14.13 7.44
C PRO A 117 -6.11 -13.77 5.95
N PHE A 118 -6.15 -12.47 5.66
CA PHE A 118 -5.97 -11.94 4.31
C PHE A 118 -4.48 -11.97 3.94
N GLY A 119 -4.06 -13.00 3.21
CA GLY A 119 -2.70 -13.12 2.68
C GLY A 119 -2.59 -12.65 1.23
N ASP A 120 -1.37 -12.70 0.67
CA ASP A 120 -1.04 -12.22 -0.69
C ASP A 120 -1.85 -12.88 -1.82
N ARG A 121 -2.29 -14.13 -1.60
CA ARG A 121 -3.09 -14.89 -2.56
C ARG A 121 -4.59 -14.82 -2.26
N THR A 122 -4.97 -14.20 -1.14
CA THR A 122 -6.36 -14.09 -0.76
C THR A 122 -7.01 -13.00 -1.59
N ALA A 123 -8.00 -13.44 -2.32
CA ALA A 123 -8.93 -12.61 -3.03
C ALA A 123 -9.88 -11.92 -2.03
N VAL A 124 -9.83 -10.60 -1.93
CA VAL A 124 -10.69 -9.83 -1.01
C VAL A 124 -11.81 -9.13 -1.78
N VAL A 125 -12.99 -9.03 -1.14
CA VAL A 125 -14.18 -8.36 -1.66
C VAL A 125 -14.70 -7.44 -0.56
N ALA A 126 -14.93 -6.17 -0.88
CA ALA A 126 -15.62 -5.23 0.00
C ALA A 126 -17.07 -5.09 -0.46
N VAL A 127 -18.02 -5.37 0.43
CA VAL A 127 -19.46 -5.26 0.18
C VAL A 127 -19.93 -3.97 0.83
N VAL A 128 -20.25 -2.97 0.00
CA VAL A 128 -20.75 -1.67 0.45
C VAL A 128 -22.14 -1.86 1.03
N GLN A 129 -22.32 -1.41 2.26
CA GLN A 129 -23.59 -1.45 2.97
C GLN A 129 -24.60 -0.52 2.29
N ARG A 130 -25.90 -0.81 2.42
CA ARG A 130 -26.94 -0.04 1.73
C ARG A 130 -26.83 1.46 2.10
N PRO A 131 -27.07 2.38 1.16
CA PRO A 131 -27.13 3.83 1.45
C PRO A 131 -28.07 4.10 2.63
N PRO A 132 -27.74 5.02 3.56
CA PRO A 132 -26.93 6.23 3.35
C PRO A 132 -25.45 6.16 3.80
N GLY A 133 -24.91 5.00 4.15
CA GLY A 133 -23.51 4.87 4.63
C GLY A 133 -22.48 4.67 3.52
N ASN A 134 -21.25 5.16 3.74
CA ASN A 134 -20.06 4.82 2.93
C ASN A 134 -19.14 3.89 3.73
N GLU A 135 -19.72 2.76 4.11
CA GLU A 135 -19.06 1.72 4.90
C GLU A 135 -19.23 0.39 4.15
N ALA A 136 -18.21 -0.44 4.20
CA ALA A 136 -18.20 -1.74 3.54
C ALA A 136 -17.62 -2.81 4.44
N ASN A 137 -18.32 -3.94 4.52
CA ASN A 137 -17.79 -5.13 5.18
C ASN A 137 -16.85 -5.87 4.23
N VAL A 138 -15.71 -6.33 4.75
CA VAL A 138 -14.66 -6.96 3.95
C VAL A 138 -14.65 -8.47 4.16
N TYR A 139 -14.80 -9.21 3.06
CA TYR A 139 -14.87 -10.66 3.05
C TYR A 139 -13.82 -11.26 2.12
N SER A 140 -13.49 -12.53 2.36
CA SER A 140 -12.77 -13.31 1.37
C SER A 140 -13.72 -13.67 0.22
N ARG A 141 -13.21 -13.67 -1.01
CA ARG A 141 -13.97 -14.09 -2.20
C ARG A 141 -14.44 -15.55 -2.10
N GLU A 142 -13.71 -16.38 -1.35
CA GLU A 142 -14.13 -17.74 -1.02
C GLU A 142 -15.44 -17.71 -0.22
N ALA A 143 -15.50 -16.93 0.88
CA ALA A 143 -16.70 -16.80 1.70
C ALA A 143 -17.91 -16.33 0.88
N VAL A 144 -17.74 -15.25 0.11
CA VAL A 144 -18.83 -14.69 -0.71
C VAL A 144 -19.31 -15.71 -1.76
N ARG A 145 -18.39 -16.46 -2.37
CA ARG A 145 -18.74 -17.50 -3.36
C ARG A 145 -19.57 -18.61 -2.75
N GLU A 146 -19.12 -19.16 -1.63
CA GLU A 146 -19.76 -20.30 -0.99
C GLU A 146 -21.12 -19.92 -0.40
N LEU A 147 -21.19 -18.79 0.29
CA LEU A 147 -22.37 -18.42 1.06
C LEU A 147 -23.41 -17.69 0.23
N ASN A 148 -22.98 -16.82 -0.70
CA ASN A 148 -23.92 -16.01 -1.47
C ASN A 148 -24.19 -16.57 -2.87
N PHE A 149 -23.13 -16.81 -3.66
CA PHE A 149 -23.32 -17.19 -5.07
C PHE A 149 -23.88 -18.60 -5.25
N LYS A 150 -23.39 -19.59 -4.49
CA LYS A 150 -23.90 -20.96 -4.58
C LYS A 150 -25.33 -21.08 -4.02
N THR A 151 -25.60 -20.39 -2.92
CA THR A 151 -26.89 -20.42 -2.22
C THR A 151 -27.92 -19.47 -2.82
N LYS A 152 -27.51 -18.59 -3.76
CA LYS A 152 -28.32 -17.48 -4.31
C LYS A 152 -28.90 -16.55 -3.24
N ASN A 153 -28.16 -16.32 -2.15
CA ASN A 153 -28.56 -15.45 -1.06
C ASN A 153 -27.62 -14.24 -1.00
N PHE A 154 -28.10 -13.03 -1.29
CA PHE A 154 -27.26 -11.82 -1.39
C PHE A 154 -27.56 -10.79 -0.30
N GLU A 155 -28.13 -11.24 0.80
CA GLU A 155 -28.30 -10.41 1.99
C GLU A 155 -27.07 -10.57 2.88
N ASP A 156 -26.46 -9.43 3.18
CA ASP A 156 -25.38 -9.23 4.15
C ASP A 156 -25.87 -8.18 5.16
#